data_AF-A0A3C1C8C1-F1
#
_entry.id   AF-A0A3C1C8C1-F1
#
_cell.length_a   1.000
_cell.length_b   1.000
_cell.length_c   1.000
_cell.angle_alpha   90.00
_cell.angle_beta   90.00
_cell.angle_gamma   90.00
#
_symmetry.space_group_name_H-M   'P 1'
#
loop_
_entity.id
_entity.type
_entity.pdbx_description
1 polymer ?
#
loop_
_entity_poly.entity_id
_entity_poly.type
_entity_poly.pdbx_seq_one_letter_code
_entity_poly.pdbx_strand_id
1 'polypeptide(L)'
;MKKIVSYLFFSLLTISSFGQTNWVSVDSLYQPLPTSAKLFKTTSPLNQKPFIAYALIVELSDPSLDFTVDTTFNRRLTPAAFYQKNNKPLAILNTSFFSFTTHQNLNIVVKDGKQLAFQIHSIA
;
A
#
# COMPACT_ATOMS: atom_id res chain seq x y z
N MET A 1 21.26 14.37 -46.94
CA MET A 1 22.01 13.95 -45.72
C MET A 1 21.54 14.66 -44.44
N LYS A 2 21.49 16.00 -44.37
CA LYS A 2 21.05 16.73 -43.16
C LYS A 2 19.66 16.34 -42.60
N LYS A 3 18.67 16.09 -43.48
CA LYS A 3 17.32 15.64 -43.07
C LYS A 3 17.34 14.24 -42.44
N ILE A 4 18.12 13.32 -43.02
CA ILE A 4 18.28 11.94 -42.51
C ILE A 4 18.94 11.96 -41.12
N VAL A 5 19.98 12.77 -40.93
CA VAL A 5 20.64 12.96 -39.63
C VAL A 5 19.66 13.53 -38.60
N SER A 6 18.81 14.48 -39.00
CA SER A 6 17.79 15.04 -38.12
C SER A 6 16.72 14.03 -37.71
N TYR A 7 16.26 13.16 -38.62
CA TYR A 7 15.32 12.08 -38.28
C TYR A 7 15.96 11.03 -37.37
N LEU A 8 17.24 10.69 -37.59
CA LEU A 8 17.98 9.76 -36.73
C LEU A 8 18.11 10.32 -35.31
N PHE A 9 18.40 11.62 -35.18
CA PHE A 9 18.50 12.31 -33.89
C PHE A 9 17.19 12.32 -33.11
N PHE A 10 16.04 12.54 -33.78
CA PHE A 10 14.73 12.46 -33.14
C PHE A 10 14.33 11.03 -32.72
N SER A 11 14.77 10.00 -33.47
CA SER A 11 14.51 8.59 -33.11
C SER A 11 15.32 8.10 -31.90
N LEU A 12 16.48 8.70 -31.64
CA LEU A 12 17.33 8.36 -30.49
C LEU A 12 16.79 8.95 -29.17
N LEU A 13 16.03 10.04 -29.23
CA LEU A 13 15.44 10.68 -28.06
C LEU A 13 14.29 9.88 -27.41
N THR A 14 13.65 8.95 -28.14
CA THR A 14 12.54 8.13 -27.60
C THR A 14 12.99 6.94 -26.75
N ILE A 15 14.29 6.64 -26.70
CA ILE A 15 14.82 5.44 -26.00
C ILE A 15 15.07 5.72 -24.50
N SER A 16 14.99 6.98 -24.05
CA SER A 16 15.36 7.39 -22.69
C SER A 16 14.22 7.33 -21.66
N SER A 17 13.26 6.40 -21.81
CA SER A 17 12.10 6.25 -20.92
C SER A 17 12.15 4.95 -20.12
N PHE A 18 13.26 4.70 -19.40
CA PHE A 18 13.36 3.58 -18.44
C PHE A 18 13.29 4.08 -17.00
N GLY A 19 12.14 4.66 -16.64
CA GLY A 19 11.79 5.02 -15.26
C GLY A 19 10.68 4.15 -14.66
N GLN A 20 10.26 3.08 -15.34
CA GLN A 20 9.10 2.30 -14.92
C GLN A 20 9.51 1.18 -13.96
N THR A 21 8.92 1.18 -12.76
CA THR A 21 9.01 0.04 -11.84
C THR A 21 8.31 -1.16 -12.48
N ASN A 22 8.99 -2.30 -12.55
CA ASN A 22 8.43 -3.52 -13.14
C ASN A 22 7.54 -4.19 -12.09
N TRP A 23 6.22 -4.16 -12.30
CA TRP A 23 5.23 -4.80 -11.44
C TRP A 23 4.71 -6.07 -12.11
N VAL A 24 4.80 -7.19 -11.40
CA VAL A 24 4.34 -8.51 -11.88
C VAL A 24 3.19 -8.97 -11.00
N SER A 25 2.11 -9.48 -11.60
CA SER A 25 1.04 -10.12 -10.82
C SER A 25 1.59 -11.35 -10.09
N VAL A 26 1.21 -11.48 -8.83
CA VAL A 26 1.57 -12.60 -7.96
C VAL A 26 0.34 -13.27 -7.34
N ASP A 27 -0.83 -13.10 -7.98
CA ASP A 27 -2.12 -13.61 -7.48
C ASP A 27 -2.07 -15.11 -7.17
N SER A 28 -1.41 -15.89 -8.02
CA SER A 28 -1.30 -17.35 -7.89
C SER A 28 -0.60 -17.79 -6.60
N LEU A 29 0.21 -16.93 -5.97
CA LEU A 29 0.91 -17.23 -4.72
C LEU A 29 0.04 -17.04 -3.47
N TYR A 30 -1.09 -16.34 -3.58
CA TYR A 30 -1.89 -15.87 -2.44
C TYR A 30 -3.39 -16.21 -2.59
N GLN A 31 -3.67 -17.48 -2.88
CA GLN A 31 -5.03 -17.98 -3.08
C GLN A 31 -5.70 -18.44 -1.76
N PRO A 32 -7.03 -18.32 -1.64
CA PRO A 32 -7.96 -17.74 -2.62
C PRO A 32 -7.97 -16.20 -2.56
N LEU A 33 -7.95 -15.57 -3.74
CA LEU A 33 -8.12 -14.12 -3.91
C LEU A 33 -9.44 -13.86 -4.65
N PRO A 34 -10.32 -12.96 -4.17
CA PRO A 34 -11.54 -12.60 -4.92
C PRO A 34 -11.17 -11.95 -6.26
N THR A 35 -12.05 -12.07 -7.26
CA THR A 35 -11.81 -11.55 -8.62
C THR A 35 -11.65 -10.03 -8.68
N SER A 36 -12.18 -9.34 -7.69
CA SER A 36 -12.07 -7.89 -7.46
C SER A 36 -10.73 -7.47 -6.86
N ALA A 37 -9.87 -8.41 -6.48
CA ALA A 37 -8.57 -8.14 -5.88
C ALA A 37 -7.43 -8.62 -6.79
N LYS A 38 -6.38 -7.81 -6.91
CA LYS A 38 -5.17 -8.11 -7.69
C LYS A 38 -3.95 -7.70 -6.90
N LEU A 39 -2.99 -8.61 -6.76
CA LEU A 39 -1.75 -8.43 -6.02
C LEU A 39 -0.57 -8.40 -6.98
N PHE A 40 0.20 -7.32 -6.90
CA PHE A 40 1.41 -7.12 -7.68
C PHE A 40 2.63 -7.07 -6.77
N LYS A 41 3.77 -7.51 -7.30
CA LYS A 41 5.07 -7.41 -6.65
C LYS A 41 6.05 -6.70 -7.58
N THR A 42 6.91 -5.87 -7.02
CA THR A 42 8.11 -5.37 -7.70
C THR A 42 9.35 -5.65 -6.87
N THR A 43 10.45 -5.93 -7.56
CA THR A 43 11.80 -5.98 -6.99
C THR A 43 12.75 -5.03 -7.74
N SER A 44 12.19 -4.11 -8.54
CA SER A 44 12.99 -3.12 -9.26
C SER A 44 13.70 -2.20 -8.25
N PRO A 45 15.01 -1.92 -8.43
CA PRO A 45 15.72 -1.01 -7.56
C PRO A 45 15.05 0.37 -7.50
N LEU A 46 14.95 0.93 -6.31
CA LEU A 46 14.45 2.30 -6.10
C LEU A 46 15.64 3.18 -5.68
N ASN A 47 15.90 4.26 -6.43
CA ASN A 47 17.08 5.10 -6.23
C ASN A 47 18.40 4.31 -6.16
N GLN A 48 18.54 3.33 -7.07
CA GLN A 48 19.69 2.42 -7.17
C GLN A 48 19.91 1.50 -5.96
N LYS A 49 18.94 1.43 -5.03
CA LYS A 49 19.01 0.56 -3.86
C LYS A 49 18.08 -0.65 -4.03
N PRO A 50 18.44 -1.82 -3.46
CA PRO A 50 17.53 -2.96 -3.40
C PRO A 50 16.19 -2.56 -2.78
N PHE A 51 15.10 -2.93 -3.44
CA PHE A 51 13.76 -2.56 -3.04
C PHE A 51 12.80 -3.70 -3.38
N ILE A 52 11.89 -4.01 -2.45
CA ILE A 52 10.81 -4.98 -2.65
C ILE A 52 9.54 -4.29 -2.18
N ALA A 53 8.50 -4.31 -3.02
CA ALA A 53 7.18 -3.82 -2.64
C ALA A 53 6.08 -4.71 -3.20
N TYR A 54 4.94 -4.64 -2.51
CA TYR A 54 3.70 -5.27 -2.90
C TYR A 54 2.63 -4.18 -3.05
N ALA A 55 1.75 -4.35 -4.03
CA ALA A 55 0.60 -3.48 -4.25
C ALA A 55 -0.64 -4.35 -4.39
N LEU A 56 -1.58 -4.18 -3.46
CA LEU A 56 -2.89 -4.81 -3.52
C LEU A 56 -3.89 -3.78 -4.07
N ILE A 57 -4.51 -4.10 -5.20
CA ILE A 57 -5.59 -3.32 -5.79
C ILE A 57 -6.89 -4.07 -5.52
N VAL A 58 -7.90 -3.37 -5.02
CA VAL A 58 -9.23 -3.93 -4.75
C VAL A 58 -10.32 -3.02 -5.30
N GLU A 59 -11.41 -3.59 -5.80
CA GLU A 59 -12.58 -2.83 -6.23
C GLU A 59 -13.45 -2.44 -5.03
N LEU A 60 -13.60 -1.15 -4.79
CA LEU A 60 -14.42 -0.64 -3.67
C LEU A 60 -15.92 -0.97 -3.82
N SER A 61 -16.38 -1.25 -5.05
CA SER A 61 -17.75 -1.62 -5.35
C SER A 61 -18.08 -3.08 -5.08
N ASP A 62 -17.09 -3.92 -4.76
CA ASP A 62 -17.34 -5.33 -4.46
C ASP A 62 -18.00 -5.47 -3.06
N PRO A 63 -19.26 -5.92 -2.98
CA PRO A 63 -19.98 -6.05 -1.71
C PRO A 63 -19.46 -7.18 -0.82
N SER A 64 -18.61 -8.07 -1.34
CA SER A 64 -17.97 -9.14 -0.56
C SER A 64 -16.75 -8.65 0.24
N LEU A 65 -16.25 -7.45 -0.05
CA LEU A 65 -15.13 -6.84 0.65
C LEU A 65 -15.62 -5.93 1.78
N ASP A 66 -15.16 -6.21 3.00
CA ASP A 66 -15.32 -5.32 4.14
C ASP A 66 -14.05 -4.50 4.39
N PHE A 67 -14.22 -3.19 4.57
CA PHE A 67 -13.15 -2.25 4.86
C PHE A 67 -13.33 -1.76 6.29
N THR A 68 -12.51 -2.28 7.19
CA THR A 68 -12.59 -1.93 8.60
C THR A 68 -11.23 -1.51 9.15
N VAL A 69 -11.26 -0.85 10.30
CA VAL A 69 -10.07 -0.40 11.04
C VAL A 69 -10.09 -0.92 12.46
N ASP A 70 -8.91 -1.04 13.06
CA ASP A 70 -8.71 -1.30 14.48
C ASP A 70 -7.56 -0.41 14.98
N THR A 71 -7.54 -0.14 16.29
CA THR A 71 -6.52 0.67 16.93
C THR A 71 -5.52 -0.19 17.68
N THR A 72 -4.30 0.31 17.83
CA THR A 72 -3.26 -0.33 18.65
C THR A 72 -3.31 0.11 20.11
N PHE A 73 -4.31 0.90 20.51
CA PHE A 73 -4.42 1.49 21.85
C PHE A 73 -4.24 0.41 22.93
N ASN A 74 -3.19 0.57 23.72
CA ASN A 74 -2.71 -0.35 24.77
C ASN A 74 -2.45 -1.82 24.36
N ARG A 75 -2.40 -2.13 23.06
CA ARG A 75 -2.34 -3.51 22.54
C ARG A 75 -1.09 -3.80 21.70
N ARG A 76 -0.52 -2.79 21.03
CA ARG A 76 0.74 -2.86 20.23
C ARG A 76 0.96 -4.20 19.49
N LEU A 77 -0.09 -4.72 18.86
CA LEU A 77 -0.05 -5.99 18.17
C LEU A 77 0.71 -5.86 16.84
N THR A 78 1.37 -6.93 16.42
CA THR A 78 1.96 -7.02 15.08
C THR A 78 0.87 -7.22 14.03
N PRO A 79 1.13 -6.94 12.74
CA PRO A 79 0.18 -7.24 11.66
C PRO A 79 -0.29 -8.71 11.67
N ALA A 80 0.60 -9.66 11.95
CA ALA A 80 0.27 -11.08 12.06
C ALA A 80 -0.65 -11.38 13.26
N ALA A 81 -0.47 -10.70 14.40
CA ALA A 81 -1.37 -10.83 15.54
C ALA A 81 -2.75 -10.22 15.25
N PHE A 82 -2.81 -9.08 14.53
CA PHE A 82 -4.09 -8.54 14.05
C PHE A 82 -4.77 -9.45 13.04
N TYR A 83 -4.01 -10.11 12.16
CA TYR A 83 -4.55 -11.10 11.24
C TYR A 83 -5.27 -12.22 12.00
N GLN A 84 -4.66 -12.78 13.05
CA GLN A 84 -5.33 -13.79 13.87
C GLN A 84 -6.53 -13.23 14.64
N LYS A 85 -6.38 -12.07 15.28
CA LYS A 85 -7.42 -11.43 16.09
C LYS A 85 -8.67 -11.06 15.28
N ASN A 86 -8.50 -10.59 14.06
CA ASN A 86 -9.58 -10.07 13.22
C ASN A 86 -10.11 -11.14 12.25
N ASN A 87 -10.10 -12.40 12.67
CA ASN A 87 -10.63 -13.54 11.89
C ASN A 87 -9.99 -13.71 10.51
N LYS A 88 -8.67 -13.54 10.41
CA LYS A 88 -7.86 -13.86 9.22
C LYS A 88 -8.35 -13.14 7.96
N PRO A 89 -8.42 -11.79 7.96
CA PRO A 89 -8.93 -11.03 6.83
C PRO A 89 -7.98 -11.15 5.62
N LEU A 90 -8.48 -10.76 4.44
CA LEU A 90 -7.71 -10.82 3.19
C LEU A 90 -6.36 -10.10 3.28
N ALA A 91 -6.33 -8.93 3.91
CA ALA A 91 -5.12 -8.15 4.10
C ALA A 91 -5.15 -7.37 5.42
N ILE A 92 -3.97 -7.18 6.02
CA ILE A 92 -3.74 -6.26 7.14
C ILE A 92 -2.65 -5.29 6.72
N LEU A 93 -2.91 -3.99 6.82
CA LEU A 93 -1.94 -2.93 6.58
C LEU A 93 -1.75 -2.10 7.84
N ASN A 94 -0.50 -1.77 8.16
CA ASN A 94 -0.23 -0.70 9.12
C ASN A 94 -0.51 0.65 8.44
N THR A 95 -1.18 1.56 9.13
CA THR A 95 -1.61 2.84 8.57
C THR A 95 -1.17 4.01 9.44
N SER A 96 -1.97 4.39 10.44
CA SER A 96 -1.78 5.59 11.27
C SER A 96 -0.52 5.55 12.12
N PHE A 97 -0.09 6.73 12.59
CA PHE A 97 0.96 6.89 13.59
C PHE A 97 0.43 6.68 15.01
N PHE A 98 1.32 6.28 15.92
CA PHE A 98 1.03 6.14 17.35
C PHE A 98 2.25 6.53 18.20
N SER A 99 2.00 6.91 19.46
CA SER A 99 3.03 7.21 20.44
C SER A 99 3.59 5.93 21.06
N PHE A 100 4.91 5.76 21.03
CA PHE A 100 5.57 4.65 21.74
C PHE A 100 5.55 4.82 23.26
N THR A 101 5.40 6.06 23.74
CA THR A 101 5.36 6.40 25.17
C THR A 101 3.96 6.19 25.76
N THR A 102 2.93 6.71 25.08
CA THR A 102 1.55 6.71 25.60
C THR A 102 0.66 5.64 24.96
N HIS A 103 1.17 4.93 23.93
CA HIS A 103 0.46 3.88 23.18
C HIS A 103 -0.83 4.34 22.51
N GLN A 104 -1.01 5.64 22.34
CA GLN A 104 -2.16 6.26 21.70
C GLN A 104 -1.90 6.52 20.22
N ASN A 105 -2.93 6.32 19.39
CA ASN A 105 -2.93 6.78 18.01
C ASN A 105 -2.82 8.31 17.96
N LEU A 106 -2.08 8.83 16.99
CA LEU A 106 -1.86 10.27 16.78
C LEU A 106 -2.71 10.83 15.64
N ASN A 107 -3.50 9.99 14.98
CA ASN A 107 -4.42 10.36 13.92
C ASN A 107 -5.86 10.08 14.35
N ILE A 108 -6.80 10.77 13.72
CA ILE A 108 -8.22 10.43 13.84
C ILE A 108 -8.43 9.02 13.28
N VAL A 109 -9.12 8.18 14.04
CA VAL A 109 -9.57 6.85 13.58
C VAL A 109 -11.07 6.79 13.83
N VAL A 110 -11.83 6.53 12.77
CA VAL A 110 -13.29 6.37 12.85
C VAL A 110 -13.64 4.96 12.39
N LYS A 111 -14.50 4.30 13.16
CA LYS A 111 -15.06 2.98 12.84
C LYS A 111 -16.54 2.99 13.16
N ASP A 112 -17.38 2.56 12.21
CA ASP A 112 -18.83 2.43 12.41
C ASP A 112 -19.49 3.72 12.96
N GLY A 113 -19.07 4.87 12.42
CA GLY A 113 -19.53 6.19 12.85
C GLY A 113 -18.99 6.67 14.21
N LYS A 114 -18.15 5.88 14.90
CA LYS A 114 -17.56 6.22 16.20
C LYS A 114 -16.09 6.60 16.04
N GLN A 115 -15.70 7.73 16.64
CA GLN A 115 -14.30 8.14 16.73
C GLN A 115 -13.59 7.30 17.81
N LEU A 116 -12.71 6.41 17.37
CA LEU A 116 -11.92 5.52 18.23
C LEU A 116 -10.58 6.14 18.69
N ALA A 117 -10.07 7.09 17.91
CA ALA A 117 -8.88 7.86 18.25
C ALA A 117 -9.01 9.28 17.71
N PHE A 118 -8.29 10.21 18.33
CA PHE A 118 -8.31 11.62 18.01
C PHE A 118 -6.89 12.16 17.92
N GLN A 119 -6.72 13.23 17.14
CA GLN A 119 -5.50 14.01 17.24
C GLN A 119 -5.57 14.89 18.48
N ILE A 120 -4.61 14.75 19.39
CA ILE A 120 -4.40 15.73 20.45
C ILE A 120 -3.71 16.92 19.80
N HIS A 121 -4.46 17.94 19.42
CA HIS A 121 -3.88 19.22 19.04
C HIS A 121 -3.39 19.91 20.31
N SER A 122 -2.22 20.56 20.29
CA SER A 122 -1.83 21.46 21.37
C SER A 122 -2.80 22.63 21.37
N ILE A 123 -3.83 22.57 22.20
CA ILE A 123 -4.58 23.76 22.57
C ILE A 123 -3.71 24.42 23.63
N ALA A 124 -2.99 25.47 23.20
CA ALA A 124 -2.25 26.37 24.08
C ALA A 124 -3.22 27.34 24.75
#